data_AF-A0A699UXS8-F1
#
_entry.id   AF-A0A699UXS8-F1
#
_cell.length_a   1.000
_cell.length_b   1.000
_cell.length_c   1.000
_cell.angle_alpha   90.00
_cell.angle_beta   90.00
_cell.angle_gamma   90.00
#
_symmetry.space_group_name_H-M   'P 1'
#
loop_
_entity.id
_entity.type
_entity.pdbx_description
1 polymer ?
#
loop_
_entity_poly.entity_id
_entity_poly.type
_entity_poly.pdbx_seq_one_letter_code
_entity_poly.pdbx_strand_id
1 'polypeptide(L)'
;VSVNTSQRLTDKDVLLANKSGLQGYGYGAGRTTGNSTLSEAPETVDTCASLFDDRADLQNPEEWFLNIDYGIRLSAEGQRKQLSDANDRVRQMIKDILPGVTDLRIDNSGTPQKPQISLQFLLYGTWVRLHDMSLGYQTMVVWLTDLASKLYV
;
A
#
# COMPACT_ATOMS: atom_id res chain seq x y z
N VAL A 1 14.09 -7.87 -61.70
CA VAL A 1 13.34 -6.73 -61.15
C VAL A 1 12.62 -7.23 -59.90
N SER A 2 13.19 -7.01 -58.72
CA SER A 2 12.49 -7.23 -57.44
C SER A 2 12.51 -5.91 -56.70
N VAL A 3 11.33 -5.34 -56.53
CA VAL A 3 11.11 -4.02 -55.94
C VAL A 3 11.33 -4.12 -54.43
N ASN A 4 12.27 -3.32 -53.95
CA ASN A 4 12.60 -3.15 -52.54
C ASN A 4 11.54 -2.23 -51.91
N THR A 5 10.58 -2.79 -51.18
CA THR A 5 9.56 -2.00 -50.49
C THR A 5 10.07 -1.65 -49.10
N SER A 6 10.68 -0.47 -49.00
CA SER A 6 11.01 0.18 -47.73
C SER A 6 9.72 0.40 -46.94
N GLN A 7 9.49 -0.41 -45.89
CA GLN A 7 8.47 -0.15 -44.89
C GLN A 7 8.92 1.06 -44.08
N ARG A 8 8.32 2.19 -44.38
CA ARG A 8 8.47 3.45 -43.64
C ARG A 8 7.79 3.29 -42.28
N LEU A 9 8.58 2.96 -41.26
CA LEU A 9 8.15 2.98 -39.87
C LEU A 9 7.63 4.39 -39.55
N THR A 10 6.36 4.48 -39.16
CA THR A 10 5.76 5.73 -38.72
C THR A 10 6.28 6.08 -37.32
N ASP A 11 6.53 7.37 -37.06
CA ASP A 11 7.02 7.91 -35.78
C ASP A 11 6.26 7.42 -34.53
N LYS A 12 5.01 6.96 -34.72
CA LYS A 12 4.17 6.37 -33.67
C LYS A 12 4.67 5.02 -33.17
N ASP A 13 5.32 4.23 -34.02
CA ASP A 13 5.77 2.88 -33.68
C ASP A 13 7.09 2.90 -32.89
N VAL A 14 7.90 3.96 -33.06
CA VAL A 14 9.15 4.18 -32.32
C VAL A 14 8.87 4.62 -30.87
N LEU A 15 7.77 5.33 -30.63
CA LEU A 15 7.39 5.80 -29.29
C LEU A 15 6.87 4.70 -28.35
N LEU A 16 6.52 3.52 -28.88
CA LEU A 16 6.02 2.39 -28.08
C LEU A 16 7.14 1.45 -27.59
N ALA A 17 8.37 1.63 -28.07
CA ALA A 17 9.47 0.67 -27.83
C ALA A 17 10.31 0.95 -26.57
N ASN A 18 10.03 2.00 -25.80
CA ASN A 18 10.77 2.28 -24.56
C ASN A 18 9.90 2.97 -23.51
N LYS A 19 8.95 2.23 -22.94
CA LYS A 19 8.32 2.57 -21.67
C LYS A 19 8.94 1.72 -20.55
N SER A 20 10.16 2.05 -20.18
CA SER A 20 10.55 1.98 -18.77
C SER A 20 9.75 3.08 -18.05
N GLY A 21 8.44 2.83 -17.92
CA GLY A 21 7.43 3.85 -17.68
C GLY A 21 7.54 4.39 -16.26
N LEU A 22 7.80 5.68 -16.14
CA LEU A 22 7.59 6.41 -14.89
C LEU A 22 6.12 6.22 -14.48
N GLN A 23 5.88 5.48 -13.40
CA GLN A 23 4.54 5.25 -12.88
C GLN A 23 4.24 6.32 -11.82
N GLY A 24 3.37 7.27 -12.18
CA GLY A 24 2.95 8.35 -11.30
C GLY A 24 1.70 7.97 -10.52
N TYR A 25 1.71 8.23 -9.22
CA TYR A 25 0.56 8.08 -8.33
C TYR A 25 0.00 9.47 -7.97
N GLY A 26 -1.25 9.72 -8.35
CA GLY A 26 -1.93 11.00 -8.17
C GLY A 26 -3.00 10.92 -7.07
N TYR A 27 -3.04 11.93 -6.21
CA TYR A 27 -3.95 11.96 -5.06
C TYR A 27 -4.72 13.27 -4.93
N GLY A 28 -6.04 13.18 -4.70
CA GLY A 28 -6.99 14.28 -4.53
C GLY A 28 -7.14 14.76 -3.08
N ALA A 29 -7.97 15.78 -2.90
CA ALA A 29 -8.08 16.53 -1.65
C ALA A 29 -9.17 16.00 -0.71
N GLY A 30 -10.25 15.42 -1.21
CA GLY A 30 -11.25 14.74 -0.38
C GLY A 30 -10.77 13.32 -0.07
N ARG A 31 -10.74 12.99 1.23
CA ARG A 31 -10.11 11.76 1.73
C ARG A 31 -11.04 11.07 2.70
N THR A 32 -11.41 9.84 2.39
CA THR A 32 -12.09 8.94 3.32
C THR A 32 -11.35 7.60 3.35
N THR A 33 -11.13 7.06 4.56
CA THR A 33 -10.56 5.71 4.71
C THR A 33 -11.49 4.70 4.04
N GLY A 34 -10.92 3.81 3.24
CA GLY A 34 -11.69 2.81 2.55
C GLY A 34 -12.34 1.81 3.49
N ASN A 35 -13.57 1.42 3.19
CA ASN A 35 -14.35 0.48 3.99
C ASN A 35 -14.30 -0.94 3.40
N SER A 36 -13.22 -1.26 2.66
CA SER A 36 -13.12 -2.48 1.86
C SER A 36 -13.23 -3.75 2.72
N THR A 37 -13.90 -4.75 2.15
CA THR A 37 -14.06 -6.08 2.74
C THR A 37 -13.00 -7.01 2.11
N LEU A 38 -12.57 -8.01 2.87
CA LEU A 38 -11.44 -8.95 2.69
C LEU A 38 -11.25 -9.67 1.31
N SER A 39 -11.90 -9.27 0.21
CA SER A 39 -11.86 -10.00 -1.07
C SER A 39 -12.03 -9.19 -2.36
N GLU A 40 -12.09 -7.86 -2.34
CA GLU A 40 -12.17 -7.09 -3.59
C GLU A 40 -10.90 -6.27 -3.83
N ALA A 41 -9.93 -6.87 -4.51
CA ALA A 41 -8.88 -6.12 -5.19
C ALA A 41 -9.33 -5.91 -6.65
N PRO A 42 -9.53 -4.68 -7.13
CA PRO A 42 -9.86 -4.45 -8.54
C PRO A 42 -8.67 -4.85 -9.41
N GLU A 43 -8.95 -5.57 -10.51
CA GLU A 43 -7.97 -6.12 -11.46
C GLU A 43 -7.11 -5.03 -12.17
N THR A 44 -7.45 -3.75 -11.98
CA THR A 44 -6.72 -2.60 -12.50
C THR A 44 -6.52 -1.57 -11.39
N VAL A 45 -5.28 -1.41 -10.90
CA VAL A 45 -4.92 -0.32 -10.00
C VAL A 45 -4.85 0.96 -10.82
N ASP A 46 -5.93 1.74 -10.83
CA ASP A 46 -5.90 3.10 -11.36
C ASP A 46 -5.06 3.98 -10.43
N THR A 47 -3.85 4.31 -10.89
CA THR A 47 -2.86 5.08 -10.12
C THR A 47 -3.28 6.53 -9.88
N CYS A 48 -4.34 7.00 -10.55
CA CYS A 48 -4.91 8.34 -10.41
C CYS A 48 -6.35 8.35 -9.90
N ALA A 49 -6.93 7.20 -9.51
CA ALA A 49 -8.34 7.14 -9.10
C ALA A 49 -8.67 8.17 -8.01
N SER A 50 -7.82 8.28 -6.99
CA SER A 50 -8.02 9.25 -5.91
C SER A 50 -7.80 10.71 -6.31
N LEU A 51 -7.23 10.99 -7.49
CA LEU A 51 -7.04 12.36 -8.02
C LEU A 51 -8.36 12.99 -8.47
N PHE A 52 -9.29 12.16 -8.97
CA PHE A 52 -10.56 12.60 -9.53
C PHE A 52 -11.78 12.11 -8.74
N ASP A 53 -11.58 11.11 -7.86
CA ASP A 53 -12.60 10.62 -6.96
C ASP A 53 -12.14 10.76 -5.50
N ASP A 54 -12.69 11.78 -4.84
CA ASP A 54 -12.52 12.03 -3.41
C ASP A 54 -13.09 10.89 -2.51
N ARG A 55 -13.79 9.92 -3.12
CA ARG A 55 -14.34 8.71 -2.48
C ARG A 55 -13.58 7.44 -2.84
N ALA A 56 -12.43 7.54 -3.51
CA ALA A 56 -11.57 6.38 -3.72
C ALA A 56 -11.11 5.86 -2.36
N ASP A 57 -11.62 4.68 -2.01
CA ASP A 57 -11.36 4.00 -0.75
C ASP A 57 -9.84 3.74 -0.60
N LEU A 58 -9.19 4.50 0.29
CA LEU A 58 -7.78 4.29 0.61
C LEU A 58 -7.60 2.95 1.34
N GLN A 59 -6.52 2.24 1.03
CA GLN A 59 -6.26 0.93 1.61
C GLN A 59 -6.24 0.98 3.14
N ASN A 60 -7.04 0.11 3.78
CA ASN A 60 -7.08 -0.01 5.24
C ASN A 60 -5.72 -0.52 5.76
N PRO A 61 -5.01 0.26 6.59
CA PRO A 61 -3.69 -0.14 7.09
C PRO A 61 -3.71 -1.40 7.95
N GLU A 62 -4.75 -1.57 8.77
CA GLU A 62 -4.87 -2.74 9.65
C GLU A 62 -4.98 -4.02 8.82
N GLU A 63 -5.79 -3.97 7.76
CA GLU A 63 -5.98 -5.09 6.84
C GLU A 63 -4.71 -5.40 6.05
N TRP A 64 -4.00 -4.37 5.56
CA TRP A 64 -2.75 -4.56 4.83
C TRP A 64 -1.68 -5.24 5.69
N PHE A 65 -1.48 -4.74 6.92
CA PHE A 65 -0.51 -5.33 7.85
C PHE A 65 -0.89 -6.77 8.24
N LEU A 66 -2.18 -7.04 8.43
CA LEU A 66 -2.69 -8.39 8.69
C LEU A 66 -2.38 -9.34 7.53
N ASN A 67 -2.70 -8.92 6.31
CA ASN A 67 -2.50 -9.73 5.10
C ASN A 67 -1.02 -10.03 4.87
N ILE A 68 -0.13 -9.06 5.09
CA ILE A 68 1.31 -9.29 5.00
C ILE A 68 1.81 -10.23 6.09
N ASP A 69 1.42 -10.04 7.36
CA ASP A 69 1.84 -10.91 8.46
C ASP A 69 1.38 -12.36 8.22
N TYR A 70 0.14 -12.52 7.75
CA TYR A 70 -0.40 -13.83 7.36
C TYR A 70 0.34 -14.43 6.16
N GLY A 71 0.59 -13.63 5.12
CA GLY A 71 1.35 -14.04 3.93
C GLY A 71 2.75 -14.54 4.28
N ILE A 72 3.49 -13.82 5.13
CA ILE A 72 4.82 -14.25 5.61
C ILE A 72 4.76 -15.64 6.27
N ARG A 73 3.72 -15.90 7.10
CA ARG A 73 3.55 -17.18 7.80
C ARG A 73 3.24 -18.34 6.86
N LEU A 74 2.46 -18.09 5.80
CA LEU A 74 1.96 -19.14 4.90
C LEU A 74 2.81 -19.35 3.64
N SER A 75 3.57 -18.34 3.20
CA SER A 75 4.34 -18.37 1.95
C SER A 75 5.56 -19.29 2.02
N ALA A 76 5.98 -19.79 0.85
CA ALA A 76 7.26 -20.48 0.68
C ALA A 76 8.45 -19.52 0.87
N GLU A 77 9.64 -20.07 1.14
CA GLU A 77 10.82 -19.30 1.59
C GLU A 77 11.16 -18.07 0.72
N GLY A 78 11.10 -18.19 -0.62
CA GLY A 78 11.39 -17.08 -1.53
C GLY A 78 10.40 -15.92 -1.43
N GLN A 79 9.10 -16.21 -1.39
CA GLN A 79 8.05 -15.20 -1.25
C GLN A 79 8.00 -14.63 0.18
N ARG A 80 8.25 -15.47 1.18
CA ARG A 80 8.32 -15.07 2.59
C ARG A 80 9.36 -13.97 2.80
N LYS A 81 10.55 -14.12 2.20
CA LYS A 81 11.61 -13.10 2.30
C LYS A 81 11.16 -11.78 1.68
N GLN A 82 10.59 -11.81 0.48
CA GLN A 82 10.09 -10.60 -0.19
C GLN A 82 9.01 -9.88 0.64
N LEU A 83 8.05 -10.63 1.18
CA LEU A 83 6.99 -10.06 2.04
C LEU A 83 7.56 -9.51 3.35
N SER A 84 8.55 -10.17 3.96
CA SER A 84 9.24 -9.68 5.16
C SER A 84 9.99 -8.38 4.87
N ASP A 85 10.75 -8.33 3.78
CA ASP A 85 11.51 -7.14 3.37
C ASP A 85 10.57 -5.96 3.09
N ALA A 86 9.41 -6.21 2.46
CA ALA A 86 8.39 -5.19 2.25
C ALA A 86 7.82 -4.70 3.59
N ASN A 87 7.41 -5.62 4.48
CA ASN A 87 6.89 -5.29 5.81
C ASN A 87 7.85 -4.41 6.61
N ASP A 88 9.13 -4.80 6.66
CA ASP A 88 10.14 -4.09 7.44
C ASP A 88 10.42 -2.70 6.87
N ARG A 89 10.41 -2.54 5.54
CA ARG A 89 10.53 -1.22 4.89
C ARG A 89 9.37 -0.29 5.23
N VAL A 90 8.14 -0.80 5.23
CA VAL A 90 6.97 0.00 5.59
C VAL A 90 6.99 0.38 7.06
N ARG A 91 7.29 -0.57 7.95
CA ARG A 91 7.46 -0.29 9.39
C ARG A 91 8.54 0.76 9.63
N GLN A 92 9.68 0.66 8.94
CA GLN A 92 10.76 1.62 9.07
C GLN A 92 10.35 3.01 8.57
N MET A 93 9.75 3.10 7.38
CA MET A 93 9.26 4.35 6.81
C MET A 93 8.29 5.07 7.75
N ILE A 94 7.36 4.33 8.37
CA ILE A 94 6.39 4.92 9.31
C ILE A 94 7.10 5.49 10.55
N LYS A 95 8.08 4.76 11.13
CA LYS A 95 8.86 5.26 12.27
C LYS A 95 9.70 6.49 11.93
N ASP A 96 10.22 6.55 10.70
CA ASP A 96 11.05 7.68 10.26
C ASP A 96 10.23 8.95 10.02
N ILE A 97 8.97 8.81 9.58
CA ILE A 97 8.10 9.94 9.23
C ILE A 97 7.24 10.39 10.41
N LEU A 98 6.73 9.46 11.22
CA LEU A 98 5.84 9.79 12.34
C LEU A 98 6.66 10.03 13.62
N PRO A 99 6.69 11.27 14.15
CA PRO A 99 7.51 11.57 15.31
C PRO A 99 7.02 10.81 16.55
N GLY A 100 7.96 10.29 17.34
CA GLY A 100 7.67 9.61 18.60
C GLY A 100 7.14 8.17 18.47
N VAL A 101 6.86 7.70 17.25
CA VAL A 101 6.53 6.28 16.98
C VAL A 101 7.83 5.48 16.97
N THR A 102 7.98 4.56 17.91
CA THR A 102 9.21 3.74 18.01
C THR A 102 9.01 2.31 17.56
N ASP A 103 7.78 1.81 17.61
CA ASP A 103 7.46 0.43 17.23
C ASP A 103 6.00 0.29 16.79
N LEU A 104 5.69 -0.78 16.06
CA LEU A 104 4.37 -1.10 15.53
C LEU A 104 4.09 -2.59 15.74
N ARG A 105 2.86 -2.94 16.11
CA ARG A 105 2.44 -4.34 16.25
C ARG A 105 1.00 -4.54 15.83
N ILE A 106 0.69 -5.77 15.42
CA ILE A 106 -0.68 -6.26 15.36
C ILE A 106 -0.98 -6.86 16.74
N ASP A 107 -1.94 -6.27 17.45
CA ASP A 107 -2.43 -6.80 18.70
C ASP A 107 -3.69 -7.63 18.44
N ASN A 108 -3.74 -8.82 19.02
CA ASN A 108 -4.85 -9.78 18.89
C ASN A 108 -5.45 -10.15 20.26
N SER A 109 -5.41 -9.24 21.22
CA SER A 109 -5.80 -9.46 22.63
C SER A 109 -7.31 -9.69 22.87
N GLY A 110 -8.11 -9.84 21.81
CA GLY A 110 -9.54 -10.16 21.92
C GLY A 110 -9.82 -11.54 22.52
N THR A 111 -11.04 -11.73 23.00
CA THR A 111 -11.50 -13.05 23.46
C THR A 111 -11.86 -13.94 22.26
N PRO A 112 -11.84 -15.27 22.38
CA PRO A 112 -12.27 -16.16 21.30
C PRO A 112 -13.69 -15.89 20.79
N GLN A 113 -14.57 -15.31 21.63
CA GLN A 113 -15.93 -14.94 21.24
C GLN A 113 -16.04 -13.58 20.55
N LYS A 114 -15.03 -12.70 20.72
CA LYS A 114 -14.93 -11.39 20.06
C LYS A 114 -13.46 -11.11 19.75
N PRO A 115 -12.92 -11.68 18.66
CA PRO A 115 -11.57 -11.36 18.23
C PRO A 115 -11.49 -9.86 17.97
N GLN A 116 -10.55 -9.19 18.62
CA GLN A 116 -10.20 -7.80 18.36
C GLN A 116 -8.79 -7.82 17.84
N ILE A 117 -8.66 -7.52 16.55
CA ILE A 117 -7.38 -7.32 15.90
C ILE A 117 -7.26 -5.83 15.65
N SER A 118 -6.14 -5.24 16.06
CA SER A 118 -5.89 -3.82 15.87
C SER A 118 -4.42 -3.55 15.58
N LEU A 119 -4.16 -2.54 14.74
CA LEU A 119 -2.81 -2.04 14.55
C LEU A 119 -2.50 -1.04 15.67
N GLN A 120 -1.45 -1.32 16.44
CA GLN A 120 -1.01 -0.50 17.56
C GLN A 120 0.39 0.06 17.32
N PHE A 121 0.60 1.28 17.81
CA PHE A 121 1.83 2.05 17.69
C PHE A 121 2.38 2.34 19.09
N LEU A 122 3.66 2.13 19.30
CA LEU A 122 4.34 2.49 20.54
C LEU A 122 4.70 3.98 20.47
N LEU A 123 3.94 4.81 21.19
CA LEU A 123 4.09 6.26 21.23
C LEU A 123 4.39 6.70 22.66
N TYR A 124 5.54 7.34 22.88
CA TYR A 124 5.98 7.80 24.21
C TYR A 124 5.87 6.73 25.32
N GLY A 125 6.13 5.47 24.97
CA GLY A 125 6.10 4.33 25.91
C GLY A 125 4.73 3.68 26.11
N THR A 126 3.68 4.12 25.40
CA THR A 126 2.34 3.54 25.46
C THR A 126 1.91 2.99 24.11
N TRP A 127 1.25 1.83 24.09
CA TRP A 127 0.63 1.29 22.88
C TRP A 127 -0.72 1.96 22.63
N VAL A 128 -0.87 2.55 21.45
CA VAL A 128 -2.08 3.28 21.04
C VAL A 128 -2.62 2.68 19.74
N ARG A 129 -3.93 2.44 19.67
CA ARG A 129 -4.60 1.95 18.45
C ARG A 129 -4.67 3.05 17.40
N LEU A 130 -4.61 2.69 16.12
CA LEU A 130 -4.66 3.68 15.03
C LEU A 130 -5.81 4.69 15.17
N HIS A 131 -7.04 4.20 15.42
CA HIS A 131 -8.23 5.06 15.55
C HIS A 131 -8.24 5.95 16.80
N ASP A 132 -7.40 5.67 17.80
CA ASP A 132 -7.25 6.52 19.00
C ASP A 132 -6.17 7.60 18.83
N MET A 133 -5.38 7.55 17.74
CA MET A 133 -4.37 8.57 17.45
C MET A 133 -5.03 9.85 16.90
N SER A 134 -4.29 10.97 16.87
CA SER A 134 -4.79 12.19 16.21
C SER A 134 -5.06 11.96 14.72
N LEU A 135 -6.03 12.69 14.15
CA LEU A 135 -6.42 12.57 12.74
C LEU A 135 -5.24 12.74 11.77
N GLY A 136 -4.27 13.59 12.11
CA GLY A 136 -3.05 13.77 11.33
C GLY A 136 -2.23 12.48 11.23
N TYR A 137 -2.05 11.76 12.33
CA TYR A 137 -1.35 10.47 12.34
C TYR A 137 -2.16 9.41 11.59
N GLN A 138 -3.48 9.34 11.83
CA GLN A 138 -4.35 8.41 11.11
C GLN A 138 -4.22 8.59 9.59
N THR A 139 -4.32 9.84 9.13
CA THR A 139 -4.19 10.18 7.71
C THR A 139 -2.81 9.79 7.19
N MET A 140 -1.74 10.12 7.90
CA MET A 140 -0.38 9.78 7.45
C MET A 140 -0.13 8.28 7.38
N VAL A 141 -0.60 7.50 8.36
CA VAL A 141 -0.48 6.03 8.29
C VAL A 141 -1.22 5.48 7.08
N VAL A 142 -2.46 5.91 6.83
CA VAL A 142 -3.23 5.48 5.65
C VAL A 142 -2.46 5.79 4.36
N TRP A 143 -1.90 6.99 4.25
CA TRP A 143 -1.13 7.41 3.09
C TRP A 143 0.15 6.60 2.89
N LEU A 144 0.93 6.40 3.96
CA LEU A 144 2.18 5.67 3.88
C LEU A 144 1.95 4.19 3.55
N THR A 145 0.89 3.60 4.10
CA THR A 145 0.54 2.21 3.79
C THR A 145 0.02 2.06 2.36
N ASP A 146 -0.86 2.95 1.87
CA ASP A 146 -1.33 2.94 0.48
C ASP A 146 -0.19 3.18 -0.53
N LEU A 147 0.69 4.13 -0.25
CA LEU A 147 1.85 4.39 -1.11
C LEU A 147 2.77 3.17 -1.14
N ALA A 148 3.06 2.59 0.03
CA ALA A 148 3.96 1.47 0.12
C ALA A 148 3.38 0.20 -0.52
N SER A 149 2.07 -0.05 -0.41
CA SER A 149 1.44 -1.19 -1.07
C SER A 149 1.64 -1.11 -2.58
N LYS A 150 1.54 0.07 -3.18
CA LYS A 150 1.77 0.32 -4.61
C LYS A 150 3.24 0.31 -5.04
N LEU A 151 4.18 0.45 -4.10
CA LEU A 151 5.62 0.42 -4.39
C LEU A 151 6.23 -0.99 -4.30
N TYR A 152 5.68 -1.84 -3.44
CA TYR A 152 6.26 -3.15 -3.12
C TYR A 152 5.44 -4.35 -3.62
N VAL A 153 4.19 -4.13 -4.06
CA VAL A 153 3.33 -5.11 -4.76
C VAL A 153 3.39 -4.84 -6.26
#